data_AF-A0A0G0NYZ6-F1
#
_entry.id   AF-A0A0G0NYZ6-F1
#
_cell.length_a   1.000
_cell.length_b   1.000
_cell.length_c   1.000
_cell.angle_alpha   90.00
_cell.angle_beta   90.00
_cell.angle_gamma   90.00
#
_symmetry.space_group_name_H-M   'P 1'
#
loop_
_entity.id
_entity.type
_entity.pdbx_description
1 polymer ?
#
loop_
_entity_poly.entity_id
_entity_poly.type
_entity_poly.pdbx_seq_one_letter_code
_entity_poly.pdbx_strand_id
1 'polypeptide(L)'
;MKSVDRPIPPPKLIVDSDGFVDFGQASRAYLHIQAQYAGRYVDNLDPDVPNLCGDLRIRGSSADYSSIRIHQDDIEIFVNRFLEYKRSQL
;
A
#
# COMPACT_ATOMS: atom_id res chain seq x y z
N MET A 1 -11.42 0.88 -33.14
CA MET A 1 -11.74 -0.16 -32.14
C MET A 1 -11.84 0.51 -30.79
N LYS A 2 -13.02 0.51 -30.15
CA LYS A 2 -13.17 1.00 -28.78
C LYS A 2 -12.63 -0.09 -27.85
N SER A 3 -11.52 0.19 -27.16
CA SER A 3 -11.07 -0.66 -26.05
C SER A 3 -12.19 -0.67 -25.02
N VAL A 4 -12.79 -1.84 -24.84
CA VAL A 4 -13.75 -2.10 -23.78
C VAL A 4 -13.00 -1.92 -22.45
N ASP A 5 -13.35 -0.87 -21.70
CA ASP A 5 -13.07 -0.71 -20.28
C ASP A 5 -13.72 -1.87 -19.53
N ARG A 6 -13.05 -3.03 -19.54
CA ARG A 6 -13.39 -4.10 -18.61
C ARG A 6 -12.80 -3.69 -17.28
N PRO A 7 -13.60 -3.65 -16.19
CA PRO A 7 -13.05 -3.40 -14.87
C PRO A 7 -11.96 -4.43 -14.62
N ILE A 8 -10.74 -3.96 -14.34
CA ILE A 8 -9.63 -4.82 -13.95
C ILE A 8 -10.09 -5.47 -12.65
N PRO A 9 -10.21 -6.81 -12.60
CA PRO A 9 -10.61 -7.47 -11.37
C PRO A 9 -9.63 -7.09 -10.27
N PRO A 10 -10.12 -6.90 -9.03
CA PRO A 10 -9.23 -6.58 -7.92
C PRO A 10 -8.11 -7.63 -7.88
N PRO A 11 -6.87 -7.20 -7.66
CA PRO A 11 -5.73 -8.10 -7.64
C PRO A 11 -5.96 -9.19 -6.60
N LYS A 12 -5.61 -10.43 -6.95
CA LYS A 12 -5.74 -11.55 -6.02
C LYS A 12 -4.59 -11.49 -5.00
N LEU A 13 -4.90 -11.00 -3.82
CA LEU A 13 -3.96 -10.95 -2.69
C LEU A 13 -3.95 -12.27 -1.92
N ILE A 14 -2.79 -12.63 -1.37
CA ILE A 14 -2.69 -13.71 -0.40
C ILE A 14 -2.88 -13.11 0.99
N VAL A 15 -3.97 -13.50 1.65
CA VAL A 15 -4.35 -13.06 2.99
C VAL A 15 -4.04 -14.20 3.96
N ASP A 16 -3.36 -13.89 5.06
CA ASP A 16 -3.11 -14.86 6.13
C ASP A 16 -4.36 -15.09 7.02
N SER A 17 -4.25 -15.99 8.00
CA SER A 17 -5.36 -16.32 8.90
C SER A 17 -5.82 -15.15 9.79
N ASP A 18 -4.99 -14.12 9.95
CA ASP A 18 -5.27 -12.93 10.77
C ASP A 18 -5.81 -11.77 9.92
N GLY A 19 -6.01 -11.97 8.61
CA GLY A 19 -6.50 -10.93 7.71
C GLY A 19 -5.40 -10.02 7.16
N PHE A 20 -4.12 -10.36 7.32
CA PHE A 20 -2.99 -9.54 6.87
C PHE A 20 -2.45 -10.00 5.51
N VAL A 21 -1.97 -9.02 4.74
CA VAL A 21 -1.38 -9.20 3.42
C VAL A 21 0.06 -8.69 3.42
N ASP A 22 0.93 -9.33 2.65
CA ASP A 22 2.26 -8.80 2.34
C ASP A 22 2.16 -7.39 1.73
N PHE A 23 2.76 -6.41 2.39
CA PHE A 23 2.66 -5.01 1.94
C PHE A 23 3.25 -4.80 0.54
N GLY A 24 4.27 -5.58 0.19
CA GLY A 24 4.83 -5.59 -1.15
C GLY A 24 3.89 -6.15 -2.21
N GLN A 25 3.04 -7.14 -1.88
CA GLN A 25 1.97 -7.60 -2.77
C GLN A 25 0.96 -6.47 -2.98
N ALA A 26 0.46 -5.86 -1.91
CA ALA A 26 -0.50 -4.75 -2.02
C ALA A 26 0.08 -3.58 -2.83
N SER A 27 1.31 -3.15 -2.53
CA SER A 27 1.97 -2.04 -3.23
C SER A 27 2.15 -2.29 -4.73
N ARG A 28 2.59 -3.49 -5.11
CA ARG A 28 2.76 -3.83 -6.55
C ARG A 28 1.43 -3.94 -7.27
N ALA A 29 0.43 -4.48 -6.57
CA ALA A 29 -0.88 -4.75 -7.12
C ALA A 29 -1.71 -3.48 -7.38
N TYR A 30 -1.71 -2.53 -6.43
CA TYR A 30 -2.55 -1.33 -6.52
C TYR A 30 -1.79 -0.07 -6.95
N LEU A 31 -0.51 0.05 -6.58
CA LEU A 31 0.27 1.27 -6.82
C LEU A 31 1.32 1.08 -7.92
N HIS A 32 1.54 -0.16 -8.38
CA HIS A 32 2.58 -0.51 -9.37
C HIS A 32 4.00 -0.10 -8.96
N ILE A 33 4.28 -0.06 -7.64
CA ILE A 33 5.60 0.27 -7.09
C ILE A 33 6.12 -0.85 -6.18
N GLN A 34 7.45 -0.89 -6.00
CA GLN A 34 8.09 -1.84 -5.11
C GLN A 34 7.89 -1.47 -3.63
N ALA A 35 7.90 -2.48 -2.76
CA ALA A 35 7.70 -2.35 -1.32
C ALA A 35 8.63 -1.34 -0.66
N GLN A 36 9.90 -1.27 -1.07
CA GLN A 36 10.89 -0.33 -0.55
C GLN A 36 10.52 1.15 -0.73
N TYR A 37 9.69 1.49 -1.73
CA TYR A 37 9.22 2.84 -1.98
C TYR A 37 7.89 3.13 -1.27
N ALA A 38 6.98 2.16 -1.28
CA ALA A 38 5.71 2.28 -0.57
C ALA A 38 5.88 2.25 0.96
N GLY A 39 6.84 1.46 1.45
CA GLY A 39 7.12 1.28 2.87
C GLY A 39 7.56 2.55 3.59
N ARG A 40 8.07 3.56 2.86
CA ARG A 40 8.44 4.87 3.43
C ARG A 40 7.27 5.64 4.03
N TYR A 41 6.04 5.31 3.62
CA TYR A 41 4.82 5.97 4.07
C TYR A 41 4.16 5.26 5.27
N VAL A 42 4.78 4.19 5.77
CA VAL A 42 4.19 3.33 6.82
C VAL A 42 4.42 3.88 8.22
N ASP A 43 5.56 4.53 8.44
CA ASP A 43 5.95 5.13 9.71
C ASP A 43 6.64 6.48 9.44
N ASN A 44 7.03 7.18 10.50
CA ASN A 44 7.72 8.47 10.41
C ASN A 44 9.25 8.32 10.43
N LEU A 45 9.82 7.23 9.88
CA LEU A 45 11.27 7.03 9.88
C LEU A 45 11.99 8.02 8.95
N ASP A 46 11.36 8.37 7.83
CA ASP A 46 11.84 9.38 6.88
C ASP A 46 11.10 10.70 7.17
N PRO A 47 11.76 11.73 7.73
CA PRO A 47 11.10 12.97 8.14
C PRO A 47 10.55 13.79 6.96
N ASP A 48 11.03 13.53 5.75
CA ASP A 48 10.58 14.20 4.52
C ASP A 48 9.36 13.51 3.91
N VAL A 49 8.92 12.37 4.46
CA VAL A 49 7.81 11.56 3.97
C VAL A 49 6.71 11.48 5.02
N PRO A 50 5.44 11.80 4.68
CA PRO A 50 4.36 11.71 5.64
C PRO A 50 4.03 10.24 5.94
N ASN A 51 3.69 9.97 7.20
CA ASN A 51 3.06 8.71 7.58
C ASN A 51 1.59 8.68 7.10
N LEU A 52 1.28 7.79 6.16
CA LEU A 52 -0.05 7.57 5.61
C LEU A 52 -0.80 6.40 6.29
N CYS A 53 -0.14 5.69 7.20
CA CYS A 53 -0.62 4.49 7.87
C CYS A 53 -0.83 4.64 9.38
N GLY A 54 -0.77 5.86 9.93
CA GLY A 54 -0.71 6.09 11.39
C GLY A 54 -1.87 5.52 12.23
N ASP A 55 -3.03 5.31 11.62
CA ASP A 55 -4.24 4.70 12.19
C ASP A 55 -4.59 3.33 11.57
N LEU A 56 -3.76 2.81 10.66
CA LEU A 56 -3.99 1.55 9.96
C LEU A 56 -3.36 0.38 10.73
N ARG A 57 -3.93 -0.81 10.56
CA ARG A 57 -3.38 -2.04 11.14
C ARG A 57 -2.18 -2.50 10.33
N ILE A 58 -1.00 -2.03 10.74
CA ILE A 58 0.29 -2.43 10.19
C ILE A 58 1.06 -3.30 11.18
N ARG A 59 1.74 -4.34 10.65
CA ARG A 59 2.82 -5.06 11.35
C ARG A 59 4.13 -4.80 10.60
N GLY A 60 5.24 -4.70 11.31
CA GLY A 60 6.56 -4.38 10.73
C GLY A 60 6.88 -2.88 10.72
N SER A 61 7.95 -2.49 10.05
CA SER A 61 8.44 -1.10 9.97
C SER A 61 9.13 -0.85 8.62
N SER A 62 9.19 0.42 8.19
CA SER A 62 9.92 0.83 6.99
C SER A 62 11.41 0.48 7.01
N ALA A 63 12.02 0.37 8.20
CA ALA A 63 13.41 -0.08 8.40
C ALA A 63 13.64 -1.52 7.89
N ASP A 64 12.60 -2.35 7.88
CA ASP A 64 12.59 -3.67 7.27
C ASP A 64 11.33 -3.82 6.40
N TYR A 65 11.35 -3.17 5.24
CA TYR A 65 10.23 -3.14 4.31
C TYR A 65 9.76 -4.54 3.85
N SER A 66 10.58 -5.59 4.04
CA SER A 66 10.25 -6.97 3.67
C SER A 66 9.29 -7.63 4.65
N SER A 67 9.26 -7.19 5.91
CA SER A 67 8.39 -7.72 6.95
C SER A 67 7.05 -6.98 7.09
N ILE A 68 6.85 -5.89 6.34
CA ILE A 68 5.62 -5.10 6.47
C ILE A 68 4.41 -5.92 6.03
N ARG A 69 3.37 -5.88 6.86
CA ARG A 69 2.06 -6.45 6.60
C ARG A 69 0.98 -5.41 6.86
N ILE A 70 -0.07 -5.40 6.03
CA ILE A 70 -1.24 -4.54 6.18
C ILE A 70 -2.50 -5.40 6.25
N HIS A 71 -3.44 -5.06 7.14
CA HIS A 71 -4.74 -5.72 7.18
C HIS A 71 -5.51 -5.44 5.89
N GLN A 72 -6.15 -6.46 5.32
CA GLN A 72 -6.79 -6.39 3.99
C GLN A 72 -7.81 -5.23 3.85
N ASP A 73 -8.60 -4.96 4.89
CA ASP A 73 -9.59 -3.87 4.88
C ASP A 73 -8.96 -2.47 4.85
N ASP A 74 -7.69 -2.33 5.25
CA ASP A 74 -7.01 -1.04 5.33
C ASP A 74 -6.25 -0.70 4.03
N ILE A 75 -6.17 -1.66 3.10
CA ILE A 75 -5.42 -1.52 1.84
C ILE A 75 -5.98 -0.39 0.98
N GLU A 76 -7.31 -0.33 0.81
CA GLU A 76 -7.95 0.70 0.00
C GLU A 76 -7.72 2.10 0.60
N ILE A 77 -7.76 2.21 1.93
CA ILE A 77 -7.50 3.47 2.64
C ILE A 77 -6.06 3.93 2.38
N PHE A 78 -5.08 3.03 2.51
CA PHE A 78 -3.68 3.34 2.21
C PHE A 78 -3.50 3.78 0.74
N VAL A 79 -4.07 3.03 -0.21
CA VAL A 79 -3.97 3.32 -1.65
C VAL A 79 -4.54 4.69 -1.97
N ASN A 80 -5.72 5.03 -1.44
CA ASN A 80 -6.36 6.33 -1.67
C ASN A 80 -5.50 7.47 -1.11
N ARG A 81 -5.03 7.36 0.14
CA ARG A 81 -4.13 8.35 0.76
C ARG A 81 -2.84 8.54 -0.03
N PHE A 82 -2.25 7.44 -0.53
CA PHE A 82 -1.05 7.49 -1.34
C PHE A 82 -1.28 8.25 -2.65
N LEU A 83 -2.37 7.94 -3.36
CA LEU A 83 -2.70 8.59 -4.63
C LEU A 83 -3.05 10.07 -4.43
N GLU A 84 -3.77 10.43 -3.36
CA GLU A 84 -4.05 11.82 -2.98
C GLU A 84 -2.76 12.60 -2.71
N TYR A 85 -1.86 12.02 -1.91
CA TYR A 85 -0.55 12.63 -1.66
C TYR A 85 0.26 12.80 -2.95
N LYS A 86 0.32 11.77 -3.82
CA LYS A 86 1.06 11.91 -5.09
C LYS A 86 0.47 12.97 -6.01
N ARG A 87 -0.85 13.14 -6.02
CA ARG A 87 -1.50 14.21 -6.78
C ARG A 87 -1.22 15.61 -6.23
N SER A 88 -1.01 15.76 -4.91
CA SER A 88 -0.70 17.06 -4.30
C SER A 88 0.74 17.51 -4.50
N GLN A 89 1.62 16.62 -4.96
CA GLN A 89 3.02 16.90 -5.28
C GLN A 89 3.25 17.21 -6.77
N LEU A 90 2.19 17.14 -7.60
CA LEU A 90 2.20 17.50 -9.03
C LEU A 90 1.77 18.96 -9.21
#